data_AF-A0A9E4STN4-F1
#
_entry.id   AF-A0A9E4STN4-F1
#
_cell.length_a   1.000
_cell.length_b   1.000
_cell.length_c   1.000
_cell.angle_alpha   90.00
_cell.angle_beta   90.00
_cell.angle_gamma   90.00
#
_symmetry.space_group_name_H-M   'P 1'
#
loop_
_entity.id
_entity.type
_entity.pdbx_description
1 polymer ?
#
loop_
_entity_poly.entity_id
_entity_poly.type
_entity_poly.pdbx_seq_one_letter_code
_entity_poly.pdbx_strand_id
1 'polypeptide(L)'
;LSSLGLPGLAGFVAEFHIFVGVFEAGYWWAGVLGVISAAITATYILRMLAKAYFGPLNEKWAGLKEMRLGEQFAAVLLIAMILLMGLWPAPFIDRISATVEMIPGIAG
;
A
#
# COMPACT_ATOMS: atom_id res chain seq x y z
N LEU A 1 -5.67 -4.14 0.43
CA LEU A 1 -6.15 -2.77 0.75
C LEU A 1 -5.02 -1.74 0.71
N SER A 2 -3.88 -1.94 1.38
CA SER A 2 -2.73 -1.00 1.33
C SER A 2 -2.21 -0.70 -0.10
N SER A 3 -2.33 -1.67 -1.02
CA SER A 3 -1.89 -1.56 -2.43
C SER A 3 -2.93 -0.98 -3.41
N LEU A 4 -4.05 -0.43 -2.91
CA LEU A 4 -5.08 0.22 -3.75
C LEU A 4 -4.72 1.67 -4.12
N GLY A 5 -3.62 2.22 -3.60
CA GLY A 5 -3.29 3.64 -3.75
C GLY A 5 -4.28 4.58 -3.06
N LEU A 6 -4.90 4.15 -1.94
CA LEU A 6 -5.84 4.98 -1.20
C LEU A 6 -5.09 6.01 -0.34
N PRO A 7 -5.43 7.31 -0.41
CA PRO A 7 -4.86 8.33 0.45
C PRO A 7 -5.02 7.98 1.93
N GLY A 8 -3.96 8.19 2.71
CA GLY A 8 -3.95 7.90 4.15
C GLY A 8 -3.58 6.46 4.53
N LEU A 9 -3.25 5.60 3.56
CA LEU A 9 -2.61 4.30 3.81
C LEU A 9 -1.11 4.36 3.53
N ALA A 10 -0.33 3.59 4.29
CA ALA A 10 1.13 3.52 4.12
C ALA A 10 1.58 3.24 2.68
N GLY A 11 0.87 2.36 1.96
CA GLY A 11 1.20 2.01 0.57
C GLY A 11 1.11 3.19 -0.40
N PHE A 12 0.10 4.05 -0.25
CA PHE A 12 -0.04 5.25 -1.08
C PHE A 12 1.10 6.25 -0.85
N VAL A 13 1.51 6.46 0.40
CA VAL A 13 2.63 7.36 0.70
C VAL A 13 3.92 6.89 0.02
N ALA A 14 4.18 5.58 0.05
CA ALA A 14 5.35 4.99 -0.61
C ALA A 14 5.29 5.15 -2.13
N GLU A 15 4.16 4.79 -2.76
CA GLU A 15 3.95 4.92 -4.21
C GLU A 15 4.05 6.39 -4.67
N PHE A 16 3.52 7.33 -3.88
CA PHE A 16 3.60 8.76 -4.17
C PHE A 16 5.05 9.26 -4.18
N HIS A 17 5.87 8.89 -3.19
CA HIS A 17 7.30 9.25 -3.17
C HIS A 17 8.05 8.67 -4.37
N ILE A 18 7.72 7.45 -4.79
CA ILE A 18 8.30 6.85 -6.00
C ILE A 18 7.95 7.69 -7.23
N PHE A 19 6.69 8.11 -7.38
CA PHE A 19 6.29 8.96 -8.50
C PHE A 19 7.03 10.30 -8.50
N VAL A 20 7.13 10.98 -7.35
CA VAL A 20 7.88 12.23 -7.23
C VAL A 20 9.32 12.04 -7.68
N GLY A 21 10.03 11.02 -7.17
CA GLY A 21 11.41 10.76 -7.56
C GLY A 21 11.58 10.40 -9.05
N VAL A 22 10.64 9.65 -9.63
CA VAL A 22 10.65 9.30 -11.05
C VAL A 22 10.48 10.53 -11.95
N PHE A 23 9.60 11.45 -11.57
CA PHE A 23 9.40 12.70 -12.32
C PHE A 23 10.57 13.67 -12.17
N GLU A 24 11.13 13.82 -10.96
CA GLU A 24 12.32 14.65 -10.73
C GLU A 24 13.54 14.16 -11.51
N ALA A 25 13.72 12.83 -11.61
CA ALA A 25 14.77 12.23 -12.40
C ALA A 25 14.52 12.25 -13.94
N GLY A 26 13.41 12.83 -14.40
CA GLY A 26 13.08 12.97 -15.82
C GLY A 26 12.55 11.71 -16.50
N TYR A 27 12.28 10.63 -15.76
CA TYR A 27 11.78 9.36 -16.29
C TYR A 27 10.25 9.35 -16.44
N TRP A 28 9.68 10.34 -17.12
CA TRP A 28 8.24 10.50 -17.29
C TRP A 28 7.53 9.27 -17.86
N TRP A 29 8.20 8.53 -18.77
CA TRP A 29 7.67 7.30 -19.36
C TRP A 29 7.46 6.19 -18.32
N ALA A 30 8.38 6.08 -17.34
CA ALA A 30 8.28 5.12 -16.25
C ALA A 30 7.15 5.52 -15.29
N GLY A 31 6.95 6.82 -15.07
CA GLY A 31 5.82 7.34 -14.30
C GLY A 31 4.48 6.95 -14.93
N VAL A 32 4.33 7.10 -16.25
CA VAL A 32 3.11 6.69 -16.98
C VAL A 32 2.85 5.19 -16.82
N LEU A 33 3.88 4.35 -16.97
CA LEU A 33 3.76 2.91 -16.76
C LEU A 33 3.37 2.56 -15.32
N GLY A 34 3.92 3.27 -14.34
CA GLY A 34 3.55 3.13 -12.93
C GLY A 34 2.08 3.42 -12.67
N VAL A 35 1.53 4.51 -13.25
CA VAL A 35 0.11 4.86 -13.12
C VAL A 35 -0.79 3.78 -13.74
N ILE A 36 -0.42 3.25 -14.91
CA ILE A 36 -1.16 2.15 -15.55
C ILE A 36 -1.14 0.89 -14.66
N SER A 37 0.03 0.55 -14.11
CA SER A 37 0.18 -0.58 -13.18
C SER A 37 -0.69 -0.42 -11.93
N ALA A 38 -0.73 0.78 -11.36
CA ALA A 38 -1.57 1.11 -10.21
C ALA A 38 -3.07 0.95 -10.56
N ALA A 39 -3.51 1.43 -11.72
CA ALA A 39 -4.90 1.27 -12.17
C ALA A 39 -5.31 -0.20 -12.37
N ILE A 40 -4.43 -1.02 -12.94
CA ILE A 40 -4.65 -2.47 -13.09
C ILE A 40 -4.75 -3.13 -11.72
N THR A 41 -3.84 -2.81 -10.82
CA THR A 41 -3.80 -3.34 -9.45
C THR A 41 -5.08 -2.97 -8.70
N ALA A 42 -5.52 -1.72 -8.80
CA ALA A 42 -6.75 -1.27 -8.18
C ALA A 42 -7.98 -2.02 -8.71
N THR A 43 -8.09 -2.17 -10.02
CA THR A 43 -9.17 -2.93 -10.66
C THR A 43 -9.18 -4.39 -10.21
N TYR A 44 -8.02 -5.03 -10.13
CA TYR A 44 -7.89 -6.40 -9.66
C TYR A 44 -8.34 -6.55 -8.19
N ILE A 45 -7.87 -5.68 -7.29
CA ILE A 45 -8.24 -5.73 -5.88
C ILE A 45 -9.73 -5.45 -5.69
N LEU A 46 -10.29 -4.45 -6.39
CA LEU A 46 -11.73 -4.16 -6.33
C LEU A 46 -12.56 -5.36 -6.80
N ARG A 47 -12.16 -6.01 -7.89
CA ARG A 47 -12.84 -7.21 -8.40
C ARG A 47 -12.74 -8.39 -7.41
N MET A 48 -11.60 -8.55 -6.76
CA MET A 48 -11.43 -9.56 -5.71
C MET A 48 -12.34 -9.26 -4.51
N LEU A 49 -12.38 -8.01 -4.04
CA LEU A 49 -13.19 -7.59 -2.90
C LEU A 49 -14.68 -7.77 -3.17
N ALA A 50 -15.13 -7.40 -4.38
CA ALA A 50 -16.48 -7.63 -4.86
C ALA A 50 -16.87 -9.12 -4.79
N LYS A 51 -16.00 -10.02 -5.25
CA LYS A 51 -16.26 -11.47 -5.20
C LYS A 51 -16.23 -12.03 -3.79
N ALA A 52 -15.36 -11.53 -2.92
CA ALA A 52 -15.18 -12.06 -1.57
C ALA A 52 -16.29 -11.65 -0.61
N TYR A 53 -16.77 -10.40 -0.69
CA TYR A 53 -17.74 -9.84 0.27
C TYR A 53 -19.15 -9.63 -0.30
N PHE A 54 -19.27 -9.38 -1.60
CA PHE A 54 -20.54 -9.03 -2.25
C PHE A 54 -21.08 -10.12 -3.19
N GLY A 55 -20.38 -11.26 -3.29
CA GLY A 55 -20.83 -12.43 -4.04
C GLY A 55 -21.77 -13.34 -3.22
N PRO A 56 -22.43 -14.32 -3.87
CA PRO A 56 -23.21 -15.32 -3.15
C PRO A 56 -22.33 -16.14 -2.20
N LEU A 57 -22.87 -16.48 -1.02
CA LEU A 57 -22.16 -17.31 -0.05
C LEU A 57 -21.81 -18.65 -0.70
N ASN A 58 -20.52 -18.95 -0.76
CA ASN A 58 -20.05 -20.21 -1.31
C ASN A 58 -20.12 -21.29 -0.23
N GLU A 59 -20.97 -22.30 -0.44
CA GLU A 59 -21.26 -23.39 0.49
C GLU A 59 -20.01 -24.12 0.99
N LYS A 60 -18.93 -24.15 0.19
CA LYS A 60 -17.63 -24.73 0.56
C LYS A 60 -17.01 -24.07 1.81
N TRP A 61 -17.35 -22.80 2.06
CA TRP A 61 -16.76 -21.98 3.12
C TRP A 61 -17.75 -21.68 4.26
N ALA A 62 -18.97 -22.22 4.20
CA ALA A 62 -20.02 -21.99 5.19
C ALA A 62 -19.68 -22.52 6.60
N GLY A 63 -18.78 -23.50 6.69
CA GLY A 63 -18.30 -24.04 7.96
C GLY A 63 -17.03 -23.40 8.51
N LEU A 64 -16.56 -22.28 7.93
CA LEU A 64 -15.37 -21.59 8.44
C LEU A 64 -15.60 -21.08 9.85
N LYS A 65 -14.66 -21.41 10.74
CA LYS A 65 -14.68 -20.93 12.12
C LYS A 65 -14.41 -19.43 12.15
N GLU A 66 -15.15 -18.73 13.00
CA GLU A 66 -14.93 -17.30 13.25
C GLU A 66 -13.51 -17.01 13.77
N MET A 67 -13.05 -15.79 13.47
CA MET A 67 -11.72 -15.33 13.81
C MET A 67 -11.52 -15.32 15.34
N ARG A 68 -10.40 -15.88 15.80
CA ARG A 68 -10.08 -15.92 17.23
C ARG A 68 -9.68 -14.53 17.71
N LEU A 69 -9.88 -14.24 19.00
CA LEU A 69 -9.52 -12.94 19.61
C LEU A 69 -8.05 -12.53 19.39
N GLY A 70 -7.12 -13.50 19.39
CA GLY A 70 -5.71 -13.22 19.10
C GLY A 70 -5.44 -12.81 17.65
N GLU A 71 -6.15 -13.43 16.70
CA GLU A 71 -6.08 -13.07 15.27
C GLU A 71 -6.70 -11.69 15.02
N GLN A 72 -7.79 -11.38 15.72
CA GLN A 72 -8.42 -10.07 15.68
C GLN A 72 -7.49 -8.97 16.21
N PHE A 73 -6.81 -9.22 17.32
CA PHE A 73 -5.84 -8.26 17.87
C PHE A 73 -4.70 -7.99 16.89
N ALA A 74 -4.13 -9.04 16.29
CA ALA A 74 -3.09 -8.91 15.29
C ALA A 74 -3.58 -8.11 14.06
N ALA A 75 -4.78 -8.38 13.57
CA ALA A 75 -5.38 -7.65 12.46
C ALA A 75 -5.58 -6.16 12.76
N VAL A 76 -6.12 -5.84 13.95
CA VAL A 76 -6.31 -4.45 14.40
C VAL A 76 -4.97 -3.74 14.53
N LEU A 77 -3.96 -4.38 15.11
CA LEU A 77 -2.62 -3.81 15.25
C LEU A 77 -2.00 -3.49 13.88
N LEU A 78 -2.14 -4.40 12.91
CA LEU A 78 -1.66 -4.16 11.55
C LEU A 78 -2.38 -3.00 10.87
N ILE A 79 -3.71 -2.92 10.99
CA ILE A 79 -4.49 -1.81 10.43
C ILE A 79 -4.05 -0.49 11.07
N ALA A 80 -3.87 -0.46 12.39
CA ALA A 80 -3.41 0.72 13.11
C ALA A 80 -2.04 1.20 12.62
N MET A 81 -1.09 0.28 12.37
CA MET A 81 0.22 0.62 11.83
C MET A 81 0.15 1.15 10.39
N ILE A 82 -0.68 0.56 9.53
CA ILE A 82 -0.88 1.03 8.15
C ILE A 82 -1.44 2.45 8.13
N LEU A 83 -2.40 2.76 9.01
CA LEU A 83 -2.98 4.08 9.15
C LEU A 83 -1.98 5.07 9.77
N LEU A 84 -1.24 4.67 10.79
CA LEU A 84 -0.24 5.51 11.44
C LEU A 84 0.84 5.94 10.45
N MET A 85 1.39 5.01 9.68
CA MET A 85 2.38 5.33 8.64
C MET A 85 1.77 6.13 7.48
N GLY A 86 0.49 5.90 7.16
CA GLY A 86 -0.18 6.64 6.09
C GLY A 86 -0.55 8.08 6.44
N LEU A 87 -0.92 8.34 7.71
CA LEU A 87 -1.31 9.67 8.20
C LEU A 87 -0.12 10.47 8.72
N TRP A 88 0.85 9.81 9.35
CA TRP A 88 2.07 10.44 9.86
C TRP A 88 3.33 9.70 9.35
N PRO A 89 3.72 9.91 8.08
CA PRO A 89 4.88 9.23 7.51
C PRO A 89 6.23 9.81 7.92
N ALA A 90 6.29 11.09 8.32
CA ALA A 90 7.52 11.81 8.65
C ALA A 90 8.55 11.03 9.51
N PRO A 91 8.20 10.45 10.68
CA PRO A 91 9.18 9.76 11.52
C PRO A 91 9.85 8.55 10.85
N PHE A 92 9.20 7.95 9.84
CA PHE A 92 9.77 6.84 9.07
C PHE A 92 10.61 7.36 7.90
N ILE A 93 10.09 8.36 7.18
CA ILE A 93 10.79 8.95 6.04
C ILE A 93 12.09 9.63 6.49
N ASP A 94 12.07 10.42 7.56
CA ASP A 94 13.25 11.14 8.06
C ASP A 94 14.42 10.19 8.40
N ARG A 95 14.10 9.00 8.91
CA ARG A 95 15.08 7.95 9.22
C ARG A 95 15.68 7.32 7.97
N ILE A 96 14.86 7.15 6.93
CA ILE A 96 15.30 6.61 5.64
C ILE A 96 16.14 7.65 4.90
N SER A 97 15.69 8.91 4.84
CA SER A 97 16.39 10.01 4.16
C SER A 97 17.82 10.18 4.66
N ALA A 98 18.04 10.14 5.98
CA ALA A 98 19.38 10.21 6.57
C ALA A 98 20.32 9.10 6.08
N THR A 99 19.78 7.93 5.71
CA THR A 99 20.57 6.81 5.18
C THR A 99 20.78 6.94 3.68
N VAL A 100 19.78 7.42 2.94
CA VAL A 100 19.84 7.59 1.48
C VAL A 100 20.88 8.63 1.08
N GLU A 101 21.02 9.73 1.83
CA GLU A 101 22.04 10.76 1.60
C GLU A 101 23.48 10.23 1.71
N MET A 102 23.70 9.16 2.47
CA MET A 102 25.02 8.53 2.60
C MET A 102 25.39 7.61 1.44
N ILE A 103 24.47 7.34 0.50
CA ILE A 103 24.72 6.45 -0.64
C ILE A 103 25.47 7.21 -1.75
N PRO A 104 26.70 6.80 -2.13
CA PRO A 104 27.45 7.44 -3.19
C PRO A 104 26.71 7.34 -4.54
N GLY A 105 26.54 8.47 -5.24
CA GLY A 105 25.88 8.53 -6.55
C GLY A 105 24.40 8.89 -6.54
N ILE A 106 23.80 9.16 -5.38
CA ILE A 106 22.41 9.66 -5.25
C ILE A 106 22.40 11.16 -4.88
N ALA A 107 23.39 11.66 -4.11
CA ALA A 107 23.50 13.05 -3.67
C ALA A 107 24.46 13.92 -4.52
N GLY A 108 24.73 13.54 -5.78
CA GLY A 108 25.67 14.23 -6.67
C GLY A 108 25.04 14.67 -7.98
#